data_AF-A0A958D9C9-F1
#
_entry.id   AF-A0A958D9C9-F1
#
_cell.length_a   1.000
_cell.length_b   1.000
_cell.length_c   1.000
_cell.angle_alpha   90.00
_cell.angle_beta   90.00
_cell.angle_gamma   90.00
#
_symmetry.space_group_name_H-M   'P 1'
#
loop_
_entity.id
_entity.type
_entity.pdbx_description
1 polymer ?
#
loop_
_entity_poly.entity_id
_entity_poly.type
_entity_poly.pdbx_seq_one_letter_code
_entity_poly.pdbx_strand_id
1 'polypeptide(L)'
;MSGNADADWVDHALSTHLADRLPLSRCLSLGCGKGRLERQLASLKAFVACDAYDIAEGSIEQARQAADAAGHRIRYSVGDLNSIQLGRASYDAVWAAGSVHHVANLEHLFGQVVDALKPGGLFFLNEYVGPSRFQFPPAQRQAIQACLDTLPPAYREITPAVIQAKPSTKNQLLPTRPLQRVLDKARDGDLFPAIARRLRLMRAARTGSGLEKSTANLPTARSVIAVDPSEAVRSAEIVPLLRQHFDILEYKPLGGTILQFLLADIAGNFQRDETGPRLLEMLFTIEDTLIDAGHLDSDFAYIVAAPKMPVGRAGMPTAVVRQQSLR
;
A
#
# COMPACT_ATOMS: atom_id res chain seq x y z
N MET A 1 9.63 -7.50 9.43
CA MET A 1 8.76 -6.61 10.23
C MET A 1 8.75 -6.93 11.73
N SER A 2 8.59 -8.18 12.15
CA SER A 2 8.57 -8.60 13.57
C SER A 2 9.91 -9.16 14.07
N GLY A 3 10.90 -9.35 13.19
CA GLY A 3 12.09 -10.17 13.48
C GLY A 3 11.79 -11.67 13.57
N ASN A 4 10.51 -12.05 13.46
CA ASN A 4 10.02 -13.42 13.38
C ASN A 4 9.55 -13.68 11.94
N ALA A 5 10.07 -14.72 11.31
CA ALA A 5 9.70 -15.07 9.93
C ALA A 5 8.22 -15.44 9.78
N ASP A 6 7.55 -15.83 10.88
CA ASP A 6 6.17 -16.33 10.88
C ASP A 6 5.11 -15.28 11.27
N ALA A 7 5.51 -14.12 11.81
CA ALA A 7 4.57 -13.10 12.30
C ALA A 7 4.46 -11.94 11.31
N ASP A 8 3.24 -11.69 10.83
CA ASP A 8 2.97 -10.61 9.89
C ASP A 8 2.80 -9.25 10.60
N TRP A 9 2.48 -8.21 9.83
CA TRP A 9 2.32 -6.86 10.36
C TRP A 9 1.12 -6.70 11.31
N VAL A 10 0.09 -7.54 11.17
CA VAL A 10 -1.08 -7.57 12.06
C VAL A 10 -0.67 -8.15 13.41
N ASP A 11 0.07 -9.27 13.41
CA ASP A 11 0.59 -9.88 14.64
C ASP A 11 1.49 -8.89 15.40
N HIS A 12 2.40 -8.22 14.69
CA HIS A 12 3.25 -7.17 15.25
C HIS A 12 2.43 -6.02 15.84
N ALA A 13 1.42 -5.52 15.10
CA ALA A 13 0.58 -4.42 15.55
C ALA A 13 -0.20 -4.77 16.82
N LEU A 14 -0.82 -5.95 16.86
CA LEU A 14 -1.61 -6.41 18.00
C LEU A 14 -0.74 -6.63 19.23
N SER A 15 0.39 -7.33 19.09
CA SER A 15 1.28 -7.66 20.21
C SER A 15 2.04 -6.45 20.76
N THR A 16 2.44 -5.51 19.91
CA THR A 16 3.26 -4.36 20.33
C THR A 16 2.42 -3.20 20.85
N HIS A 17 1.28 -2.91 20.21
CA HIS A 17 0.53 -1.67 20.47
C HIS A 17 -0.81 -1.88 21.16
N LEU A 18 -1.35 -3.10 21.16
CA LEU A 18 -2.73 -3.36 21.60
C LEU A 18 -2.86 -4.53 22.59
N ALA A 19 -1.79 -5.24 22.96
CA ALA A 19 -1.83 -6.49 23.71
C ALA A 19 -2.70 -6.41 24.98
N ASP A 20 -2.50 -5.38 25.80
CA ASP A 20 -3.23 -5.20 27.08
C ASP A 20 -4.66 -4.64 26.91
N ARG A 21 -5.11 -4.47 25.66
CA ARG A 21 -6.40 -3.85 25.30
C ARG A 21 -7.31 -4.78 24.50
N LEU A 22 -6.85 -5.98 24.16
CA LEU A 22 -7.64 -6.93 23.38
C LEU A 22 -8.67 -7.68 24.26
N PRO A 23 -9.89 -7.94 23.74
CA PRO A 23 -10.42 -7.46 22.46
C PRO A 23 -10.78 -5.97 22.53
N LEU A 24 -10.48 -5.23 21.46
CA LEU A 24 -10.93 -3.85 21.30
C LEU A 24 -12.46 -3.79 21.24
N SER A 25 -13.08 -2.76 21.81
CA SER A 25 -14.54 -2.65 21.78
C SER A 25 -15.06 -2.42 20.36
N ARG A 26 -14.39 -1.56 19.59
CA ARG A 26 -14.77 -1.27 18.20
C ARG A 26 -13.57 -0.84 17.34
N CYS A 27 -13.43 -1.45 16.17
CA CYS A 27 -12.45 -1.06 15.15
C CYS A 27 -13.13 -0.53 13.88
N LEU A 28 -12.37 0.22 13.10
CA LEU A 28 -12.74 0.68 11.76
C LEU A 28 -11.69 0.20 10.74
N SER A 29 -12.13 -0.26 9.58
CA SER A 29 -11.27 -0.52 8.42
C SER A 29 -11.67 0.36 7.24
N LEU A 30 -10.67 0.99 6.62
CA LEU A 30 -10.80 1.90 5.49
C LEU A 30 -10.21 1.25 4.23
N GLY A 31 -11.03 1.05 3.21
CA GLY A 31 -10.68 0.32 1.99
C GLY A 31 -10.51 -1.17 2.24
N CYS A 32 -11.51 -1.80 2.84
CA CYS A 32 -11.42 -3.21 3.27
C CYS A 32 -11.36 -4.22 2.11
N GLY A 33 -11.65 -3.79 0.88
CA GLY A 33 -11.74 -4.67 -0.28
C GLY A 33 -12.63 -5.87 -0.02
N LYS A 34 -12.07 -7.07 -0.17
CA LYS A 34 -12.76 -8.35 0.03
C LYS A 34 -12.76 -8.84 1.49
N GLY A 35 -12.40 -8.00 2.46
CA GLY A 35 -12.53 -8.32 3.89
C GLY A 35 -11.41 -9.19 4.49
N ARG A 36 -10.23 -9.31 3.85
CA ARG A 36 -9.19 -10.27 4.28
C ARG A 36 -8.58 -9.88 5.62
N LEU A 37 -8.20 -8.61 5.78
CA LEU A 37 -7.62 -8.08 7.01
C LEU A 37 -8.60 -8.19 8.17
N GLU A 38 -9.86 -7.85 7.93
CA GLU A 38 -10.89 -7.80 8.97
C GLU A 38 -11.23 -9.21 9.46
N ARG A 39 -11.27 -10.20 8.56
CA ARG A 39 -11.44 -11.62 8.94
C ARG A 39 -10.22 -12.17 9.66
N GLN A 40 -9.00 -11.75 9.31
CA GLN A 40 -7.79 -12.11 10.07
C GLN A 40 -7.87 -11.54 11.51
N LEU A 41 -8.15 -10.25 11.65
CA LEU A 41 -8.35 -9.59 12.95
C LEU A 41 -9.47 -10.26 13.78
N ALA A 42 -10.57 -10.64 13.13
CA ALA A 42 -11.67 -11.36 13.80
C ALA A 42 -11.26 -12.77 14.26
N SER A 43 -10.48 -13.49 13.44
CA SER A 43 -9.95 -14.82 13.79
C SER A 43 -9.00 -14.76 14.99
N LEU A 44 -8.24 -13.67 15.11
CA LEU A 44 -7.38 -13.37 16.26
C LEU A 44 -8.14 -12.80 17.46
N LYS A 45 -9.48 -12.68 17.38
CA LYS A 45 -10.33 -12.08 18.42
C LYS A 45 -9.88 -10.66 18.80
N ALA A 46 -9.35 -9.89 17.84
CA ALA A 46 -8.81 -8.56 18.10
C ALA A 46 -9.87 -7.52 18.48
N PHE A 47 -11.15 -7.76 18.15
CA PHE A 47 -12.24 -6.82 18.43
C PHE A 47 -13.57 -7.51 18.75
N VAL A 48 -14.48 -6.75 19.38
CA VAL A 48 -15.89 -7.11 19.59
C VAL A 48 -16.75 -6.73 18.39
N ALA A 49 -16.51 -5.56 17.79
CA ALA A 49 -17.18 -5.11 16.58
C ALA A 49 -16.22 -4.41 15.62
N CYS A 50 -16.46 -4.54 14.31
CA CYS A 50 -15.70 -3.86 13.26
C CYS A 50 -16.65 -3.26 12.21
N ASP A 51 -16.43 -2.00 11.88
CA ASP A 51 -17.01 -1.35 10.70
C ASP A 51 -15.97 -1.30 9.59
N ALA A 52 -16.35 -1.62 8.36
CA ALA A 52 -15.43 -1.74 7.24
C ALA A 52 -16.04 -1.11 5.99
N TYR A 53 -15.29 -0.20 5.35
CA TYR A 53 -15.76 0.54 4.17
C TYR A 53 -14.89 0.26 2.96
N ASP A 54 -15.52 0.14 1.79
CA ASP A 54 -14.85 0.10 0.49
C ASP A 54 -15.77 0.72 -0.57
N ILE A 55 -15.19 1.31 -1.61
CA ILE A 55 -15.99 1.93 -2.68
C ILE A 55 -16.59 0.88 -3.63
N ALA A 56 -15.98 -0.31 -3.74
CA ALA A 56 -16.39 -1.35 -4.67
C ALA A 56 -17.49 -2.24 -4.07
N GLU A 57 -18.73 -2.04 -4.51
CA GLU A 57 -19.90 -2.82 -4.07
C GLU A 57 -19.70 -4.33 -4.19
N GLY A 58 -19.16 -4.81 -5.32
CA GLY A 58 -18.88 -6.23 -5.52
C GLY A 58 -17.81 -6.80 -4.58
N SER A 59 -16.88 -5.97 -4.09
CA SER A 59 -15.91 -6.39 -3.06
C SER A 59 -16.58 -6.50 -1.69
N ILE A 60 -17.46 -5.55 -1.36
CA ILE A 60 -18.26 -5.56 -0.12
C ILE A 60 -19.18 -6.78 -0.05
N GLU A 61 -19.83 -7.14 -1.16
CA GLU A 61 -20.67 -8.34 -1.20
C GLU A 61 -19.85 -9.61 -0.91
N GLN A 62 -18.69 -9.78 -1.57
CA GLN A 62 -17.76 -10.88 -1.31
C GLN A 62 -17.26 -10.89 0.14
N ALA A 63 -16.99 -9.71 0.71
CA ALA A 63 -16.52 -9.57 2.08
C ALA A 63 -17.57 -10.04 3.10
N ARG A 64 -18.84 -9.66 2.89
CA ARG A 64 -19.98 -10.10 3.71
C ARG A 64 -20.15 -11.61 3.64
N GLN A 65 -20.25 -12.18 2.44
CA GLN A 65 -20.41 -13.63 2.23
C GLN A 65 -19.30 -14.43 2.94
N ALA A 66 -18.05 -14.00 2.80
CA ALA A 66 -16.92 -14.67 3.43
C ALA A 66 -16.87 -14.50 4.96
N ALA A 67 -17.34 -13.37 5.50
CA ALA A 67 -17.42 -13.16 6.95
C ALA A 67 -18.57 -13.96 7.58
N ASP A 68 -19.73 -14.03 6.92
CA ASP A 68 -20.87 -14.83 7.36
C ASP A 68 -20.52 -16.32 7.38
N ALA A 69 -19.86 -16.81 6.32
CA ALA A 69 -19.37 -18.19 6.26
C ALA A 69 -18.37 -18.53 7.38
N ALA A 70 -17.59 -17.55 7.85
CA ALA A 70 -16.65 -17.71 8.95
C ALA A 70 -17.26 -17.40 10.34
N GLY A 71 -18.54 -17.01 10.41
CA GLY A 71 -19.21 -16.65 11.66
C GLY A 71 -18.69 -15.35 12.32
N HIS A 72 -18.06 -14.46 11.55
CA HIS A 72 -17.50 -13.21 12.06
C HIS A 72 -18.52 -12.06 12.02
N ARG A 73 -18.60 -11.28 13.09
CA ARG A 73 -19.46 -10.08 13.17
C ARG A 73 -18.71 -8.83 12.67
N ILE A 74 -18.75 -8.60 11.36
CA ILE A 74 -18.14 -7.43 10.71
C ILE A 74 -19.20 -6.71 9.87
N ARG A 75 -19.34 -5.40 10.05
CA ARG A 75 -20.28 -4.57 9.28
C ARG A 75 -19.55 -3.95 8.10
N TYR A 76 -19.76 -4.55 6.92
CA TYR A 76 -19.25 -4.02 5.66
C TYR A 76 -20.25 -3.06 5.01
N SER A 77 -19.78 -1.91 4.55
CA SER A 77 -20.58 -0.87 3.90
C SER A 77 -19.87 -0.28 2.68
N VAL A 78 -20.62 0.08 1.65
CA VAL A 78 -20.08 0.84 0.53
C VAL A 78 -19.84 2.29 0.98
N GLY A 79 -18.66 2.84 0.71
CA GLY A 79 -18.34 4.23 1.05
C GLY A 79 -17.11 4.77 0.33
N ASP A 80 -17.19 6.02 -0.14
CA ASP A 80 -16.07 6.74 -0.72
C ASP A 80 -15.27 7.47 0.36
N LEU A 81 -14.01 7.10 0.53
CA LEU A 81 -13.11 7.69 1.52
C LEU A 81 -12.84 9.19 1.27
N ASN A 82 -13.01 9.67 0.04
CA ASN A 82 -12.84 11.09 -0.29
C ASN A 82 -13.93 11.99 0.31
N SER A 83 -15.06 11.41 0.71
CA SER A 83 -16.23 12.12 1.27
C SER A 83 -16.85 11.44 2.49
N ILE A 84 -16.19 10.42 3.05
CA ILE A 84 -16.72 9.61 4.15
C ILE A 84 -17.01 10.48 5.39
N GLN A 85 -18.05 10.13 6.13
CA GLN A 85 -18.39 10.76 7.40
C GLN A 85 -18.36 9.69 8.48
N LEU A 86 -17.49 9.86 9.47
CA LEU A 86 -17.28 8.91 10.55
C LEU A 86 -17.86 9.45 11.86
N GLY A 87 -18.37 8.55 12.70
CA GLY A 87 -18.83 8.90 14.04
C GLY A 87 -17.67 9.31 14.94
N ARG A 88 -17.84 10.40 15.70
CA ARG A 88 -16.78 10.94 16.59
C ARG A 88 -16.48 9.97 17.75
N ALA A 89 -15.22 9.92 18.19
CA ALA A 89 -14.74 9.16 19.36
C ALA A 89 -15.36 7.75 19.49
N SER A 90 -15.43 7.03 18.37
CA SER A 90 -16.18 5.77 18.25
C SER A 90 -15.28 4.54 18.19
N TYR A 91 -14.01 4.70 17.80
CA TYR A 91 -13.11 3.58 17.50
C TYR A 91 -11.86 3.55 18.39
N ASP A 92 -11.51 2.34 18.83
CA ASP A 92 -10.26 2.08 19.57
C ASP A 92 -9.06 1.95 18.61
N ALA A 93 -9.31 1.46 17.40
CA ALA A 93 -8.31 1.39 16.33
C ALA A 93 -8.96 1.63 14.96
N VAL A 94 -8.23 2.32 14.09
CA VAL A 94 -8.54 2.46 12.66
C VAL A 94 -7.43 1.75 11.87
N TRP A 95 -7.80 1.03 10.82
CA TRP A 95 -6.89 0.28 9.96
C TRP A 95 -7.05 0.72 8.52
N ALA A 96 -5.92 0.88 7.82
CA ALA A 96 -5.88 1.05 6.37
C ALA A 96 -4.74 0.20 5.79
N ALA A 97 -5.04 -0.65 4.82
CA ALA A 97 -4.05 -1.52 4.20
C ALA A 97 -4.19 -1.47 2.67
N GLY A 98 -3.23 -0.82 2.02
CA GLY A 98 -3.21 -0.67 0.57
C GLY A 98 -4.42 0.08 0.01
N SER A 99 -4.90 1.11 0.70
CA SER A 99 -6.12 1.83 0.34
C SER A 99 -5.96 3.35 0.31
N VAL A 100 -5.12 3.94 1.17
CA VAL A 100 -5.02 5.39 1.32
C VAL A 100 -4.36 6.04 0.09
N HIS A 101 -3.51 5.31 -0.65
CA HIS A 101 -2.91 5.80 -1.90
C HIS A 101 -3.93 6.04 -3.03
N HIS A 102 -5.16 5.55 -2.90
CA HIS A 102 -6.27 5.84 -3.80
C HIS A 102 -7.07 7.11 -3.42
N VAL A 103 -6.74 7.76 -2.30
CA VAL A 103 -7.51 8.89 -1.75
C VAL A 103 -6.91 10.21 -2.19
N ALA A 104 -7.69 11.02 -2.90
CA ALA A 104 -7.29 12.36 -3.32
C ALA A 104 -7.51 13.41 -2.22
N ASN A 105 -8.55 13.24 -1.41
CA ASN A 105 -8.90 14.15 -0.31
C ASN A 105 -8.31 13.67 1.03
N LEU A 106 -6.97 13.60 1.09
CA LEU A 106 -6.22 13.09 2.25
C LEU A 106 -6.50 13.90 3.52
N GLU A 107 -6.60 15.23 3.40
CA GLU A 107 -6.88 16.15 4.50
C GLU A 107 -8.24 15.85 5.15
N HIS A 108 -9.27 15.62 4.33
CA HIS A 108 -10.58 15.21 4.82
C HIS A 108 -10.53 13.86 5.52
N LEU A 109 -9.93 12.85 4.87
CA LEU A 109 -9.84 11.50 5.44
C LEU A 109 -9.12 11.52 6.80
N PHE A 110 -7.95 12.17 6.88
CA PHE A 110 -7.18 12.24 8.12
C PHE A 110 -7.92 13.04 9.20
N GLY A 111 -8.62 14.12 8.85
CA GLY A 111 -9.52 14.82 9.77
C GLY A 111 -10.62 13.91 10.33
N GLN A 112 -11.28 13.13 9.47
CA GLN A 112 -12.30 12.17 9.88
C GLN A 112 -11.73 11.08 10.80
N VAL A 113 -10.54 10.56 10.52
CA VAL A 113 -9.88 9.56 11.36
C VAL A 113 -9.51 10.13 12.73
N VAL A 114 -8.98 11.36 12.79
CA VAL A 114 -8.72 12.06 14.06
C VAL A 114 -9.98 12.18 14.89
N ASP A 115 -11.08 12.66 14.30
CA ASP A 115 -12.35 12.83 15.01
C ASP A 115 -12.96 11.49 15.44
N ALA A 116 -12.78 10.43 14.66
CA ALA A 116 -13.41 9.14 14.88
C ALA A 116 -12.71 8.28 15.94
N LEU A 117 -11.42 8.52 16.18
CA LEU A 117 -10.65 7.82 17.20
C LEU A 117 -11.05 8.29 18.61
N LYS A 118 -11.20 7.33 19.53
CA LYS A 118 -11.33 7.60 20.97
C LYS A 118 -10.02 8.18 21.52
N PRO A 119 -10.04 8.83 22.71
CA PRO A 119 -8.81 9.09 23.46
C PRO A 119 -7.97 7.82 23.62
N GLY A 120 -6.71 7.89 23.21
CA GLY A 120 -5.80 6.73 23.20
C GLY A 120 -6.03 5.73 22.06
N GLY A 121 -6.92 6.02 21.10
CA GLY A 121 -7.09 5.21 19.90
C GLY A 121 -5.94 5.40 18.90
N LEU A 122 -5.68 4.37 18.10
CA LEU A 122 -4.53 4.33 17.17
C LEU A 122 -4.97 4.14 15.72
N PHE A 123 -4.21 4.73 14.80
CA PHE A 123 -4.36 4.53 13.36
C PHE A 123 -3.19 3.69 12.83
N PHE A 124 -3.50 2.55 12.22
CA PHE A 124 -2.55 1.62 11.63
C PHE A 124 -2.62 1.69 10.10
N LEU A 125 -1.47 1.90 9.46
CA LEU A 125 -1.34 1.92 8.02
C LEU A 125 -0.32 0.89 7.56
N ASN A 126 -0.63 0.17 6.48
CA ASN A 126 0.33 -0.61 5.72
C ASN A 126 0.16 -0.23 4.25
N GLU A 127 1.03 0.65 3.75
CA GLU A 127 0.64 1.54 2.66
C GLU A 127 1.74 1.87 1.66
N TYR A 128 1.36 2.09 0.40
CA TYR A 128 2.22 2.71 -0.60
C TYR A 128 2.31 4.22 -0.33
N VAL A 129 3.50 4.67 0.03
CA VAL A 129 3.83 6.07 0.38
C VAL A 129 4.86 6.68 -0.57
N GLY A 130 5.25 5.92 -1.60
CA GLY A 130 6.21 6.34 -2.61
C GLY A 130 5.68 7.40 -3.58
N PRO A 131 6.45 7.70 -4.65
CA PRO A 131 6.14 8.76 -5.62
C PRO A 131 4.74 8.65 -6.23
N SER A 132 4.02 9.78 -6.26
CA SER A 132 2.67 9.86 -6.84
C SER A 132 2.65 9.38 -8.28
N ARG A 133 1.65 8.56 -8.62
CA ARG A 133 1.49 7.91 -9.92
C ARG A 133 2.71 7.12 -10.36
N PHE A 134 3.49 6.59 -9.42
CA PHE A 134 4.73 5.86 -9.71
C PHE A 134 5.74 6.69 -10.51
N GLN A 135 5.76 8.01 -10.32
CA GLN A 135 6.71 8.91 -11.00
C GLN A 135 8.03 8.97 -10.24
N PHE A 136 8.77 7.87 -10.32
CA PHE A 136 10.01 7.64 -9.56
C PHE A 136 11.12 8.65 -9.88
N PRO A 137 11.85 9.19 -8.89
CA PRO A 137 13.01 10.04 -9.11
C PRO A 137 14.13 9.38 -9.93
N PRO A 138 15.02 10.16 -10.58
CA PRO A 138 16.12 9.61 -11.38
C PRO A 138 16.99 8.57 -10.66
N ALA A 139 17.33 8.81 -9.39
CA ALA A 139 18.16 7.91 -8.59
C ALA A 139 17.51 6.53 -8.43
N GLN A 140 16.22 6.49 -8.10
CA GLN A 140 15.46 5.24 -7.99
C GLN A 140 15.39 4.51 -9.33
N ARG A 141 15.10 5.21 -10.43
CA ARG A 141 15.05 4.60 -11.78
C ARG A 141 16.40 3.99 -12.18
N GLN A 142 17.49 4.69 -11.86
CA GLN A 142 18.85 4.20 -12.10
C GLN A 142 19.17 2.97 -11.26
N ALA A 143 18.82 2.97 -9.97
CA ALA A 143 19.02 1.82 -9.09
C ALA A 143 18.24 0.58 -9.59
N ILE A 144 16.98 0.75 -9.99
CA ILE A 144 16.17 -0.32 -10.59
C ILE A 144 16.85 -0.89 -11.83
N GLN A 145 17.28 -0.03 -12.75
CA GLN A 145 17.90 -0.46 -14.00
C GLN A 145 19.26 -1.13 -13.75
N ALA A 146 20.10 -0.58 -12.87
CA ALA A 146 21.39 -1.17 -12.53
C ALA A 146 21.23 -2.57 -11.92
N CYS A 147 20.27 -2.74 -11.00
CA CYS A 147 19.96 -4.05 -10.45
C CYS A 147 19.48 -5.03 -11.53
N LEU A 148 18.61 -4.60 -12.46
CA LEU A 148 18.20 -5.42 -13.59
C LEU A 148 19.39 -5.81 -14.48
N ASP A 149 20.32 -4.89 -14.73
CA ASP A 149 21.48 -5.14 -15.59
C ASP A 149 22.48 -6.13 -14.96
N THR A 150 22.53 -6.22 -13.63
CA THR A 150 23.36 -7.20 -12.90
C THR A 150 22.83 -8.63 -12.96
N LEU A 151 21.54 -8.83 -13.26
CA LEU A 151 20.93 -10.16 -13.29
C LEU A 151 21.38 -10.97 -14.52
N PRO A 152 21.68 -12.27 -14.36
CA PRO A 152 21.95 -13.14 -15.50
C PRO A 152 20.74 -13.20 -16.44
N PRO A 153 20.94 -13.30 -17.77
CA PRO A 153 19.85 -13.31 -18.75
C PRO A 153 18.73 -14.32 -18.45
N ALA A 154 19.06 -15.49 -17.88
CA ALA A 154 18.09 -16.52 -17.50
C ALA A 154 17.06 -16.05 -16.44
N TYR A 155 17.41 -15.06 -15.60
CA TYR A 155 16.49 -14.48 -14.61
C TYR A 155 15.72 -13.27 -15.15
N ARG A 156 16.11 -12.76 -16.32
CA ARG A 156 15.44 -11.64 -17.00
C ARG A 156 14.43 -12.09 -18.05
N GLU A 157 14.15 -13.39 -18.15
CA GLU A 157 13.25 -13.91 -19.17
C GLU A 157 11.78 -13.70 -18.80
N ILE A 158 11.05 -12.97 -19.64
CA ILE A 158 9.59 -12.95 -19.61
C ILE A 158 9.11 -14.17 -20.38
N THR A 159 8.59 -15.17 -19.65
CA THR A 159 8.20 -16.45 -20.23
C THR A 159 6.98 -16.30 -21.16
N PRO A 160 6.80 -17.20 -22.16
CA PRO A 160 5.60 -17.22 -22.99
C PRO A 160 4.31 -17.29 -22.18
N ALA A 161 4.31 -18.01 -21.05
CA ALA A 161 3.16 -18.11 -20.16
C ALA A 161 2.76 -16.74 -19.58
N VAL A 162 3.73 -15.92 -19.17
CA VAL A 162 3.49 -14.54 -18.70
C VAL A 162 3.00 -13.65 -19.84
N ILE A 163 3.55 -13.79 -21.04
CA ILE A 163 3.13 -13.01 -22.23
C ILE A 163 1.70 -13.35 -22.65
N GLN A 164 1.32 -14.64 -22.56
CA GLN A 164 0.01 -15.15 -22.97
C GLN A 164 -1.06 -15.03 -21.89
N ALA A 165 -0.67 -14.87 -20.63
CA ALA A 165 -1.60 -14.57 -19.56
C ALA A 165 -2.37 -13.29 -19.93
N LYS A 166 -3.69 -13.44 -20.19
CA LYS A 166 -4.56 -12.29 -20.38
C LYS A 166 -4.37 -11.37 -19.16
N PRO A 167 -4.23 -10.05 -19.32
CA PRO A 167 -4.21 -9.16 -18.17
C PRO A 167 -5.44 -9.50 -17.33
N SER A 168 -5.21 -9.86 -16.07
CA SER A 168 -6.27 -10.22 -15.14
C SER A 168 -7.40 -9.20 -15.24
N THR A 169 -8.63 -9.68 -15.25
CA THR A 169 -9.92 -9.01 -15.42
C THR A 169 -10.22 -7.92 -14.37
N LYS A 170 -9.30 -6.96 -14.19
CA LYS A 170 -9.49 -5.69 -13.48
C LYS A 170 -9.39 -4.47 -14.43
N ASN A 171 -8.87 -4.63 -15.64
CA ASN A 171 -8.56 -3.51 -16.55
C ASN A 171 -9.43 -3.40 -17.82
N GLN A 172 -10.68 -3.87 -17.80
CA GLN A 172 -11.63 -3.63 -18.89
C GLN A 172 -12.75 -2.68 -18.47
N LEU A 173 -12.41 -1.43 -18.21
CA LEU A 173 -13.36 -0.34 -18.37
C LEU A 173 -12.73 0.76 -19.24
N LEU A 174 -13.25 0.82 -20.48
CA LEU A 174 -13.29 1.90 -21.46
C LEU A 174 -12.48 1.72 -22.78
N PRO A 175 -13.15 1.85 -23.94
CA PRO A 175 -12.51 1.87 -25.24
C PRO A 175 -11.88 3.25 -25.47
N THR A 176 -10.63 3.44 -25.05
CA THR A 176 -9.88 4.67 -25.39
C THR A 176 -9.29 4.55 -26.80
N ARG A 177 -9.52 5.59 -27.61
CA ARG A 177 -9.13 5.66 -29.02
C ARG A 177 -7.61 5.47 -29.18
N PRO A 178 -7.14 4.56 -30.06
CA PRO A 178 -5.73 4.19 -30.16
C PRO A 178 -4.76 5.34 -30.49
N LEU A 179 -5.23 6.40 -31.16
CA LEU A 179 -4.41 7.57 -31.51
C LEU A 179 -3.98 8.41 -30.29
N GLN A 180 -4.81 8.51 -29.27
CA GLN A 180 -4.52 9.36 -28.11
C GLN A 180 -3.37 8.77 -27.27
N ARG A 181 -3.34 7.44 -27.11
CA ARG A 181 -2.24 6.70 -26.46
C ARG A 181 -0.90 6.82 -27.20
N VAL A 182 -0.92 7.00 -28.52
CA VAL A 182 0.29 7.21 -29.34
C VAL A 182 0.79 8.64 -29.18
N LEU A 183 -0.11 9.63 -29.19
CA LEU A 183 0.23 11.04 -28.96
C LEU A 183 0.79 11.28 -27.55
N ASP A 184 0.23 10.62 -26.54
CA ASP A 184 0.66 10.74 -25.15
C ASP A 184 2.08 10.21 -24.94
N LYS A 185 2.38 9.02 -25.46
CA LYS A 185 3.74 8.47 -25.40
C LYS A 185 4.74 9.29 -26.22
N ALA A 186 4.29 9.96 -27.29
CA ALA A 186 5.14 10.83 -28.10
C ALA A 186 5.61 12.05 -27.31
N ARG A 187 4.69 12.63 -26.52
CA ARG A 187 4.95 13.80 -25.66
C ARG A 187 5.87 13.49 -24.49
N ASP A 188 5.82 12.26 -23.98
CA ASP A 188 6.62 11.85 -22.82
C ASP A 188 8.01 11.29 -23.21
N GLY A 189 8.37 11.31 -24.51
CA GLY A 189 9.65 10.79 -25.01
C GLY A 189 9.73 9.25 -25.10
N ASP A 190 8.71 8.54 -24.62
CA ASP A 190 8.67 7.08 -24.46
C ASP A 190 7.97 6.32 -25.60
N LEU A 191 7.55 7.00 -26.67
CA LEU A 191 6.79 6.37 -27.76
C LEU A 191 7.56 5.27 -28.47
N PHE A 192 8.78 5.56 -28.92
CA PHE A 192 9.57 4.63 -29.70
C PHE A 192 9.98 3.39 -28.88
N PRO A 193 10.49 3.51 -27.63
CA PRO A 193 10.73 2.37 -26.76
C PRO A 193 9.47 1.53 -26.50
N ALA A 194 8.33 2.16 -26.23
CA ALA A 194 7.09 1.45 -25.95
C ALA A 194 6.50 0.73 -27.18
N ILE A 195 6.62 1.31 -28.39
CA ILE A 195 6.24 0.66 -29.65
C ILE A 195 7.16 -0.53 -29.91
N ALA A 196 8.49 -0.34 -29.80
CA ALA A 196 9.46 -1.40 -30.03
C ALA A 196 9.24 -2.60 -29.08
N ARG A 197 9.01 -2.33 -27.79
CA ARG A 197 8.64 -3.36 -26.81
C ARG A 197 7.35 -4.08 -27.20
N ARG A 198 6.31 -3.35 -27.61
CA ARG A 198 5.03 -3.95 -28.00
C ARG A 198 5.16 -4.86 -29.23
N LEU A 199 5.97 -4.47 -30.21
CA LEU A 199 6.27 -5.31 -31.38
C LEU A 199 7.03 -6.58 -30.99
N ARG A 200 8.01 -6.48 -30.07
CA ARG A 200 8.74 -7.63 -29.54
C ARG A 200 7.82 -8.60 -28.79
N LEU A 201 6.94 -8.09 -27.92
CA LEU A 201 5.94 -8.90 -27.20
C LEU A 201 4.97 -9.58 -28.15
N MET A 202 4.46 -8.88 -29.17
CA MET A 202 3.57 -9.49 -30.18
C MET A 202 4.27 -10.58 -30.98
N ARG A 203 5.55 -10.37 -31.35
CA ARG A 203 6.34 -11.38 -32.05
C ARG A 203 6.55 -12.60 -31.16
N ALA A 204 7.00 -12.40 -29.92
CA ALA A 204 7.20 -13.45 -28.91
C ALA A 204 5.92 -14.26 -28.65
N ALA A 205 4.78 -13.60 -28.51
CA ALA A 205 3.47 -14.24 -28.35
C ALA A 205 3.11 -15.14 -29.56
N ARG A 206 3.42 -14.69 -30.79
CA ARG A 206 3.16 -15.46 -32.02
C ARG A 206 4.11 -16.64 -32.20
N THR A 207 5.37 -16.49 -31.80
CA THR A 207 6.39 -17.53 -31.96
C THR A 207 6.48 -18.49 -30.78
N GLY A 208 5.76 -18.23 -29.68
CA GLY A 208 5.84 -19.01 -28.45
C GLY A 208 7.20 -18.90 -27.75
N SER A 209 7.99 -17.87 -28.06
CA SER A 209 9.33 -17.66 -27.49
C SER A 209 9.29 -16.69 -26.30
N GLY A 210 10.18 -16.85 -25.33
CA GLY A 210 10.38 -15.87 -24.26
C GLY A 210 10.90 -14.53 -24.78
N LEU A 211 10.90 -13.52 -23.91
CA LEU A 211 11.47 -12.20 -24.19
C LEU A 211 12.39 -11.76 -23.05
N GLU A 212 13.62 -11.37 -23.35
CA GLU A 212 14.52 -10.81 -22.34
C GLU A 212 14.08 -9.39 -21.92
N LYS A 213 13.93 -9.20 -20.59
CA LYS A 213 13.69 -7.90 -19.94
C LYS A 213 15.00 -7.13 -19.84
N SER A 214 15.22 -6.24 -20.81
CA SER A 214 16.39 -5.35 -20.88
C SER A 214 16.15 -3.98 -20.24
N THR A 215 14.90 -3.62 -19.96
CA THR A 215 14.54 -2.33 -19.36
C THR A 215 13.51 -2.53 -18.27
N ALA A 216 13.67 -1.83 -17.15
CA ALA A 216 12.64 -1.73 -16.13
C ALA A 216 11.42 -1.00 -16.71
N ASN A 217 10.29 -1.71 -16.83
CA ASN A 217 9.07 -1.15 -17.43
C ASN A 217 8.32 -0.33 -16.38
N LEU A 218 8.73 0.93 -16.21
CA LEU A 218 8.10 1.87 -15.28
C LEU A 218 6.89 2.54 -15.94
N PRO A 219 5.75 2.65 -15.24
CA PRO A 219 4.55 3.25 -15.83
C PRO A 219 4.66 4.78 -15.89
N THR A 220 4.14 5.37 -16.97
CA THR A 220 3.96 6.83 -17.03
C THR A 220 2.69 7.23 -16.27
N ALA A 221 2.64 8.45 -15.76
CA ALA A 221 1.48 8.94 -15.00
C ALA A 221 0.17 8.79 -15.80
N ARG A 222 0.21 9.07 -17.11
CA ARG A 222 -0.95 8.89 -17.99
C ARG A 222 -1.40 7.44 -18.09
N SER A 223 -0.46 6.50 -18.14
CA SER A 223 -0.77 5.07 -18.19
C SER A 223 -1.43 4.57 -16.90
N VAL A 224 -0.98 5.09 -15.76
CA VAL A 224 -1.60 4.85 -14.45
C VAL A 224 -3.02 5.40 -14.44
N ILE A 225 -3.20 6.69 -14.75
CA ILE A 225 -4.51 7.37 -14.77
C ILE A 225 -5.49 6.68 -15.72
N ALA A 226 -5.03 6.22 -16.88
CA ALA A 226 -5.90 5.56 -17.85
C ALA A 226 -6.38 4.16 -17.41
N VAL A 227 -5.67 3.53 -16.47
CA VAL A 227 -6.06 2.25 -15.87
C VAL A 227 -6.92 2.50 -14.64
N ASP A 228 -6.43 3.32 -13.72
CA ASP A 228 -7.11 3.72 -12.50
C ASP A 228 -6.76 5.18 -12.16
N PRO A 229 -7.70 6.13 -12.36
CA PRO A 229 -7.53 7.52 -11.97
C PRO A 229 -7.33 7.77 -10.48
N SER A 230 -7.51 6.80 -9.59
CA SER A 230 -7.25 6.95 -8.16
C SER A 230 -5.87 6.44 -7.74
N GLU A 231 -5.30 5.48 -8.48
CA GLU A 231 -4.05 4.79 -8.17
C GLU A 231 -2.88 5.74 -7.90
N ALA A 232 -2.33 5.69 -6.69
CA ALA A 232 -1.22 6.52 -6.21
C ALA A 232 -1.43 8.03 -6.49
N VAL A 233 -2.66 8.54 -6.38
CA VAL A 233 -3.02 9.91 -6.80
C VAL A 233 -2.21 10.99 -6.10
N ARG A 234 -1.99 10.82 -4.80
CA ARG A 234 -1.23 11.72 -3.92
C ARG A 234 -0.40 10.94 -2.89
N SER A 235 0.10 9.77 -3.27
CA SER A 235 0.79 8.85 -2.33
C SER A 235 2.01 9.48 -1.65
N ALA A 236 2.76 10.32 -2.37
CA ALA A 236 3.93 11.02 -1.81
C ALA A 236 3.57 12.02 -0.70
N GLU A 237 2.30 12.43 -0.61
CA GLU A 237 1.80 13.38 0.39
C GLU A 237 1.26 12.69 1.64
N ILE A 238 1.06 11.36 1.62
CA ILE A 238 0.47 10.59 2.72
C ILE A 238 1.23 10.83 4.02
N VAL A 239 2.54 10.56 4.05
CA VAL A 239 3.34 10.67 5.27
C VAL A 239 3.49 12.13 5.73
N PRO A 240 3.81 13.11 4.85
CA PRO A 240 3.82 14.52 5.23
C PRO A 240 2.50 15.01 5.85
N LEU A 241 1.35 14.69 5.25
CA LEU A 241 0.04 15.09 5.76
C LEU A 241 -0.32 14.33 7.04
N LEU A 242 -0.04 13.03 7.10
CA LEU A 242 -0.26 12.23 8.31
C LEU A 242 0.46 12.85 9.51
N ARG A 243 1.71 13.32 9.35
CA ARG A 243 2.49 14.02 10.39
C ARG A 243 1.88 15.37 10.81
N GLN A 244 1.01 15.98 10.01
CA GLN A 244 0.32 17.22 10.42
C GLN A 244 -0.80 16.93 11.42
N HIS A 245 -1.47 15.77 11.28
CA HIS A 245 -2.63 15.39 12.08
C HIS A 245 -2.30 14.43 13.24
N PHE A 246 -1.23 13.64 13.10
CA PHE A 246 -0.87 12.56 14.01
C PHE A 246 0.58 12.64 14.47
N ASP A 247 0.83 12.16 15.68
CA ASP A 247 2.14 11.77 16.16
C ASP A 247 2.42 10.33 15.69
N ILE A 248 3.52 10.15 14.96
CA ILE A 248 3.93 8.83 14.45
C ILE A 248 4.65 8.09 15.57
N LEU A 249 4.02 7.04 16.09
CA LEU A 249 4.55 6.22 17.18
C LEU A 249 5.53 5.17 16.66
N GLU A 250 5.28 4.63 15.47
CA GLU A 250 6.16 3.69 14.80
C GLU A 250 6.11 3.93 13.29
N TYR A 251 7.28 3.92 12.66
CA TYR A 251 7.43 3.98 11.20
C TYR A 251 8.45 2.93 10.80
N LYS A 252 8.02 1.93 10.01
CA LYS A 252 8.91 0.93 9.44
C LYS A 252 8.89 1.05 7.91
N PRO A 253 10.01 1.41 7.27
CA PRO A 253 10.13 1.25 5.82
C PRO A 253 10.00 -0.24 5.48
N LEU A 254 9.25 -0.55 4.42
CA LEU A 254 9.02 -1.91 3.93
C LEU A 254 9.69 -2.17 2.56
N GLY A 255 10.45 -1.20 2.05
CA GLY A 255 11.09 -1.27 0.75
C GLY A 255 10.09 -1.17 -0.40
N GLY A 256 10.31 -1.97 -1.45
CA GLY A 256 9.56 -1.97 -2.70
C GLY A 256 10.06 -0.95 -3.72
N THR A 257 11.02 -0.12 -3.33
CA THR A 257 11.60 0.97 -4.11
C THR A 257 12.31 0.50 -5.38
N ILE A 258 12.92 -0.69 -5.35
CA ILE A 258 13.59 -1.34 -6.46
C ILE A 258 12.79 -2.55 -6.93
N LEU A 259 12.49 -3.45 -5.99
CA LEU A 259 12.07 -4.81 -6.27
C LEU A 259 10.71 -4.90 -6.96
N GLN A 260 9.76 -4.02 -6.62
CA GLN A 260 8.39 -4.07 -7.14
C GLN A 260 8.38 -4.04 -8.68
N PHE A 261 9.12 -3.10 -9.28
CA PHE A 261 9.15 -2.93 -10.74
C PHE A 261 10.27 -3.73 -11.41
N LEU A 262 11.34 -4.01 -10.68
CA LEU A 262 12.40 -4.90 -11.15
C LEU A 262 11.86 -6.31 -11.38
N LEU A 263 11.11 -6.87 -10.42
CA LEU A 263 10.62 -8.26 -10.49
C LEU A 263 9.34 -8.42 -11.31
N ALA A 264 8.66 -7.33 -11.68
CA ALA A 264 7.48 -7.38 -12.54
C ALA A 264 7.75 -8.22 -13.81
N ASP A 265 6.85 -9.14 -14.12
CA ASP A 265 6.93 -10.11 -15.23
C ASP A 265 8.03 -11.19 -15.13
N ILE A 266 8.96 -11.11 -14.17
CA ILE A 266 10.11 -12.03 -14.07
C ILE A 266 10.29 -12.69 -12.69
N ALA A 267 9.46 -12.36 -11.69
CA ALA A 267 9.54 -12.90 -10.32
C ALA A 267 9.60 -14.43 -10.27
N GLY A 268 8.85 -15.13 -11.14
CA GLY A 268 8.83 -16.59 -11.20
C GLY A 268 10.18 -17.23 -11.55
N ASN A 269 11.11 -16.47 -12.17
CA ASN A 269 12.41 -17.00 -12.54
C ASN A 269 13.32 -17.28 -11.34
N PHE A 270 13.06 -16.67 -10.19
CA PHE A 270 13.90 -16.81 -8.99
C PHE A 270 13.59 -18.08 -8.18
N GLN A 271 12.65 -18.92 -8.63
CA GLN A 271 12.33 -20.22 -8.04
C GLN A 271 12.91 -21.39 -8.83
N ARG A 272 13.68 -21.12 -9.90
CA ARG A 272 14.15 -22.13 -10.84
C ARG A 272 15.19 -23.09 -10.24
N ASP A 273 16.07 -22.57 -9.39
CA ASP A 273 17.22 -23.27 -8.84
C ASP A 273 17.70 -22.59 -7.54
N GLU A 274 18.77 -23.12 -6.96
CA GLU A 274 19.40 -22.62 -5.72
C GLU A 274 20.02 -21.20 -5.87
N THR A 275 20.26 -20.73 -7.10
CA THR A 275 20.84 -19.40 -7.34
C THR A 275 19.78 -18.30 -7.24
N GLY A 276 18.53 -18.60 -7.59
CA GLY A 276 17.42 -17.64 -7.53
C GLY A 276 17.23 -16.98 -6.15
N PRO A 277 17.10 -17.74 -5.05
CA PRO A 277 17.00 -17.15 -3.70
C PRO A 277 18.20 -16.28 -3.33
N ARG A 278 19.42 -16.64 -3.75
CA ARG A 278 20.65 -15.86 -3.48
C ARG A 278 20.67 -14.54 -4.25
N LEU A 279 20.17 -14.53 -5.48
CA LEU A 279 19.99 -13.30 -6.24
C LEU A 279 18.94 -12.39 -5.62
N LEU A 280 17.83 -12.95 -5.10
CA LEU A 280 16.84 -12.17 -4.35
C LEU A 280 17.45 -11.56 -3.09
N GLU A 281 18.19 -12.34 -2.30
CA GLU A 281 18.90 -11.86 -1.11
C GLU A 281 19.87 -10.72 -1.43
N MET A 282 20.63 -10.83 -2.53
CA MET A 282 21.48 -9.74 -3.02
C MET A 282 20.67 -8.48 -3.34
N LEU A 283 19.54 -8.61 -4.05
CA LEU A 283 18.70 -7.47 -4.41
C LEU A 283 18.05 -6.81 -3.18
N PHE A 284 17.57 -7.62 -2.22
CA PHE A 284 17.08 -7.13 -0.92
C PHE A 284 18.18 -6.34 -0.20
N THR A 285 19.38 -6.91 -0.11
CA THR A 285 20.52 -6.26 0.53
C THR A 285 20.87 -4.92 -0.12
N ILE A 286 20.82 -4.83 -1.45
CA ILE A 286 21.05 -3.57 -2.18
C ILE A 286 19.97 -2.55 -1.85
N GLU A 287 18.69 -2.93 -1.91
CA GLU A 287 17.57 -2.03 -1.61
C GLU A 287 17.64 -1.52 -0.17
N ASP A 288 17.77 -2.43 0.80
CA ASP A 288 17.86 -2.10 2.22
C ASP A 288 19.06 -1.17 2.50
N THR A 289 20.24 -1.47 1.93
CA THR A 289 21.44 -0.64 2.11
C THR A 289 21.25 0.76 1.56
N LEU A 290 20.62 0.91 0.39
CA LEU A 290 20.37 2.23 -0.21
C LEU A 290 19.34 3.04 0.56
N ILE A 291 18.35 2.37 1.17
CA ILE A 291 17.36 3.01 2.05
C ILE A 291 18.01 3.43 3.36
N ASP A 292 18.74 2.54 4.03
CA ASP A 292 19.42 2.81 5.30
C ASP A 292 20.49 3.91 5.17
N ALA A 293 21.16 3.98 4.02
CA ALA A 293 22.10 5.04 3.70
C ALA A 293 21.43 6.37 3.29
N GLY A 294 20.10 6.45 3.26
CA GLY A 294 19.33 7.64 2.87
C GLY A 294 19.51 8.05 1.40
N HIS A 295 19.96 7.13 0.54
CA HIS A 295 20.10 7.37 -0.90
C HIS A 295 18.80 7.14 -1.66
N LEU A 296 17.93 6.29 -1.11
CA LEU A 296 16.58 6.03 -1.60
C LEU A 296 15.58 6.12 -0.43
N ASP A 297 14.35 6.52 -0.73
CA ASP A 297 13.22 6.40 0.20
C ASP A 297 12.54 5.04 0.05
N SER A 298 11.76 4.64 1.06
CA SER A 298 10.92 3.44 1.00
C SER A 298 9.57 3.74 0.36
N ASP A 299 9.21 2.97 -0.68
CA ASP A 299 7.94 3.15 -1.38
C ASP A 299 6.73 2.58 -0.61
N PHE A 300 6.97 1.63 0.29
CA PHE A 300 5.97 1.11 1.22
C PHE A 300 6.37 1.36 2.67
N ALA A 301 5.38 1.56 3.53
CA ALA A 301 5.62 1.73 4.95
C ALA A 301 4.51 1.09 5.80
N TYR A 302 4.94 0.52 6.93
CA TYR A 302 4.07 0.26 8.06
C TYR A 302 4.15 1.44 9.03
N ILE A 303 3.00 1.96 9.45
CA ILE A 303 2.91 3.16 10.27
C ILE A 303 1.88 2.95 11.38
N VAL A 304 2.26 3.32 12.60
CA VAL A 304 1.33 3.46 13.74
C VAL A 304 1.31 4.92 14.16
N ALA A 305 0.12 5.50 14.24
CA ALA A 305 -0.05 6.91 14.48
C ALA A 305 -1.14 7.17 15.55
N ALA A 306 -0.90 8.15 16.42
CA ALA A 306 -1.87 8.62 17.41
C ALA A 306 -2.30 10.05 17.07
N PRO A 307 -3.59 10.43 17.21
CA PRO A 307 -4.03 11.79 16.95
C PRO A 307 -3.22 12.79 17.77
N LYS A 308 -2.75 13.88 17.14
CA LYS A 308 -2.15 14.99 17.89
C LYS A 308 -3.19 15.58 18.81
N MET A 309 -2.79 15.84 20.05
CA MET A 309 -3.64 16.63 20.95
C MET A 309 -3.89 17.98 20.28
N PRO A 310 -5.14 18.47 20.24
CA PRO A 310 -5.40 19.82 19.77
C PRO A 310 -4.52 20.76 20.61
N VAL A 311 -3.72 21.59 19.94
CA VAL A 311 -2.91 22.61 20.61
C VAL A 311 -3.91 23.50 21.33
N GLY A 312 -4.09 23.25 22.64
CA GLY A 312 -4.86 24.11 23.49
C GLY A 312 -4.26 25.51 23.36
N ARG A 313 -5.12 26.51 23.16
CA ARG A 313 -4.73 27.92 23.36
C ARG A 313 -3.86 27.98 24.61
N ALA A 314 -2.64 28.46 24.45
CA ALA A 314 -1.66 28.50 25.51
C ALA A 314 -2.26 29.11 26.79
N GLY A 315 -2.03 28.43 27.92
CA GLY A 315 -2.15 29.00 29.26
C GLY A 315 -3.37 28.54 30.06
N MET A 316 -3.18 27.53 30.91
CA MET A 316 -3.36 27.60 32.37
C MET A 316 -3.17 26.19 32.97
N PRO A 317 -2.31 26.00 33.99
CA PRO A 317 -2.24 24.75 34.72
C PRO A 317 -3.44 24.64 35.66
N THR A 318 -4.28 23.62 35.48
CA THR A 318 -5.22 23.18 36.52
C THR A 318 -4.43 22.56 37.67
N ALA A 319 -4.06 23.37 38.64
CA ALA A 319 -3.53 22.92 39.91
C ALA A 319 -4.64 22.17 40.68
N VAL A 320 -4.59 20.85 40.68
CA VAL A 320 -5.31 20.03 41.67
C VAL A 320 -4.45 19.98 42.93
N VAL A 321 -4.65 20.94 43.84
CA VAL A 321 -4.13 20.81 45.21
C VAL A 321 -5.12 19.98 46.01
N ARG A 322 -4.71 18.74 46.34
CA ARG A 322 -5.36 17.90 47.34
C ARG A 322 -5.36 18.63 48.68
N GLN A 323 -6.54 18.92 49.23
CA GLN A 323 -6.68 19.15 50.67
C GLN A 323 -6.51 17.81 51.37
N GLN A 324 -5.39 17.61 52.05
CA GLN A 324 -5.28 16.63 53.12
C GLN A 324 -5.68 17.30 54.44
N SER A 325 -6.75 16.79 55.01
CA SER A 325 -7.18 16.97 56.39
C SER A 325 -6.12 16.45 57.36
N LEU A 326 -5.70 17.29 58.31
CA LEU A 326 -5.05 16.88 59.56
C LEU A 326 -5.85 17.43 60.73
N ARG A 327 -6.35 16.50 61.56
CA ARG A 327 -6.56 16.70 62.99
C ARG A 327 -5.27 16.35 63.70
#